data_AF-A0A1W0WL50-F1
#
_entry.id   AF-A0A1W0WL50-F1
#
_cell.length_a   1.000
_cell.length_b   1.000
_cell.length_c   1.000
_cell.angle_alpha   90.00
_cell.angle_beta   90.00
_cell.angle_gamma   90.00
#
_symmetry.space_group_name_H-M   'P 1'
#
loop_
_entity.id
_entity.type
_entity.pdbx_description
1 polymer ?
#
loop_
_entity_poly.entity_id
_entity_poly.type
_entity_poly.pdbx_seq_one_letter_code
_entity_poly.pdbx_strand_id
1 'polypeptide(L)'
;MLMRVAPSWYILSYLQLIPQVSDPNCSFRTKCRKPRFCFRLVLVTITFTYLFAMFLHDVINLFFNKSFWITYMANTNKIITLLILLKPLAMDWKNGLAFLLFAYKSPGLSAFIFDITKLIQHLGVTDRQKIRHQITFVVCYCVPVILNIFRVTLFALFLFHGETRSTTIPYGFLQVPRYVVFIMGGLTQVTGELLAFSVYVQIAAFADAMVQCCRRVNAQLVELRINIEVPEKRLKYITFRQRVLEVRKSYEGLVHLHAEYEAIFSLQIVCGVINNGLIIFASVASFFKMGESDYWYIMHALSCATFLFIIMMVSVFPIHLHEESLKSSELLQDVIYKYQMAQYSTEASEDASIDSEFRDNWAEDSFVLYGFLQRTVTKPLVISGGGFVELTRSFTISVIALIIGFTLFLLEQFEGHRQPVTCMLANSTTSLMATKLMNDSASLLVG
;
A
#
# COMPACT_ATOMS: atom_id res chain seq x y z
N MET A 1 18.53 -15.89 6.87
CA MET A 1 17.52 -16.17 5.82
C MET A 1 16.32 -15.22 5.91
N LEU A 2 15.75 -14.99 7.10
CA LEU A 2 14.71 -13.98 7.37
C LEU A 2 15.05 -12.55 6.87
N MET A 3 16.31 -12.10 7.03
CA MET A 3 16.83 -10.85 6.42
C MET A 3 16.63 -10.72 4.90
N ARG A 4 16.48 -11.83 4.19
CA ARG A 4 16.41 -11.85 2.72
C ARG A 4 14.97 -11.77 2.19
N VAL A 5 13.97 -12.01 3.04
CA VAL A 5 12.54 -12.06 2.67
C VAL A 5 11.76 -10.90 3.27
N ALA A 6 12.21 -10.34 4.40
CA ALA A 6 11.50 -9.30 5.15
C ALA A 6 12.50 -8.27 5.72
N PRO A 7 12.83 -7.19 4.99
CA PRO A 7 13.85 -6.23 5.41
C PRO A 7 13.42 -5.37 6.62
N SER A 8 12.13 -5.04 6.73
CA SER A 8 11.57 -4.33 7.90
C SER A 8 11.37 -5.24 9.12
N TRP A 9 11.65 -6.55 8.99
CA TRP A 9 11.58 -7.52 10.08
C TRP A 9 12.41 -7.12 11.29
N TYR A 10 13.60 -6.57 11.09
CA TYR A 10 14.46 -6.17 12.20
C TYR A 10 13.89 -5.00 12.96
N ILE A 11 13.35 -4.01 12.26
CA ILE A 11 12.70 -2.86 12.90
C ILE A 11 11.47 -3.36 13.69
N LEU A 12 10.63 -4.17 13.06
CA LEU A 12 9.41 -4.68 13.68
C LEU A 12 9.68 -5.69 14.80
N SER A 13 10.75 -6.50 14.72
CA SER A 13 11.15 -7.44 15.77
C SER A 13 11.97 -6.79 16.90
N TYR A 14 12.75 -5.75 16.60
CA TYR A 14 13.45 -4.92 17.60
C TYR A 14 12.44 -4.13 18.43
N LEU A 15 11.40 -3.60 17.78
CA LEU A 15 10.23 -3.02 18.44
C LEU A 15 9.31 -4.08 19.08
N GLN A 16 9.69 -5.36 19.02
CA GLN A 16 8.97 -6.51 19.56
C GLN A 16 7.54 -6.68 19.01
N LEU A 17 7.21 -6.05 17.87
CA LEU A 17 5.93 -6.18 17.18
C LEU A 17 5.79 -7.50 16.44
N ILE A 18 6.87 -8.25 16.25
CA ILE A 18 6.85 -9.61 15.72
C ILE A 18 7.70 -10.52 16.61
N PRO A 19 7.25 -11.73 16.97
CA PRO A 19 8.07 -12.66 17.73
C PRO A 19 9.36 -13.01 16.99
N GLN A 20 10.49 -12.95 17.70
CA GLN A 20 11.74 -13.52 17.20
C GLN A 20 11.54 -15.03 17.00
N VAL A 21 11.66 -15.49 15.74
CA VAL A 21 11.57 -16.90 15.38
C VAL A 21 12.74 -17.63 16.05
N SER A 22 12.49 -18.18 17.22
CA SER A 22 13.38 -19.10 17.93
C SER A 22 12.61 -20.41 18.08
N ASP A 23 12.98 -21.36 17.23
CA ASP A 23 12.49 -22.73 17.04
C ASP A 23 11.01 -22.96 16.66
N PRO A 24 10.75 -23.66 15.53
CA PRO A 24 9.39 -24.03 15.09
C PRO A 24 8.71 -25.11 15.94
N ASN A 25 9.47 -25.86 16.76
CA ASN A 25 8.93 -26.95 17.61
C ASN A 25 8.45 -26.49 19.01
N CYS A 26 8.46 -25.19 19.30
CA CYS A 26 8.03 -24.70 20.60
C CYS A 26 6.51 -24.45 20.62
N SER A 27 5.77 -25.37 21.26
CA SER A 27 4.31 -25.32 21.41
C SER A 27 3.79 -23.97 21.95
N PHE A 28 2.58 -23.60 21.54
CA PHE A 28 1.92 -22.34 21.95
C PHE A 28 1.79 -22.21 23.49
N ARG A 29 1.70 -23.34 24.22
CA ARG A 29 1.61 -23.39 25.69
C ARG A 29 2.89 -22.97 26.41
N THR A 30 4.08 -23.14 25.80
CA THR A 30 5.36 -22.70 26.40
C THR A 30 5.71 -21.24 26.12
N LYS A 31 5.03 -20.58 25.17
CA LYS A 31 5.25 -19.15 24.83
C LYS A 31 4.65 -18.17 25.85
N CYS A 32 3.65 -18.59 26.63
CA CYS A 32 3.02 -17.76 27.68
C CYS A 32 3.91 -17.51 28.92
N ARG A 33 5.10 -18.13 29.01
CA ARG A 33 5.99 -18.03 30.18
C ARG A 33 7.23 -17.13 30.02
N LYS A 34 7.35 -16.34 28.93
CA LYS A 34 8.51 -15.44 28.76
C LYS A 34 8.16 -13.99 29.11
N PRO A 35 9.01 -13.27 29.89
CA PRO A 35 8.83 -11.85 30.21
C PRO A 35 8.70 -10.94 28.97
N ARG A 36 9.19 -11.41 27.82
CA ARG A 36 9.05 -10.74 26.51
C ARG A 36 7.61 -10.67 25.98
N PHE A 37 6.73 -11.61 26.32
CA PHE A 37 5.32 -11.57 25.90
C PHE A 37 4.54 -10.50 26.68
N CYS A 38 4.74 -10.44 28.00
CA CYS A 38 4.16 -9.39 28.85
C CYS A 38 4.69 -8.01 28.45
N PHE A 39 5.99 -7.86 28.20
CA PHE A 39 6.56 -6.58 27.73
C PHE A 39 5.97 -6.14 26.39
N ARG A 40 5.81 -7.07 25.43
CA ARG A 40 5.15 -6.80 24.15
C ARG A 40 3.70 -6.36 24.30
N LEU A 41 2.93 -7.05 25.14
CA LEU A 41 1.55 -6.68 25.44
C LEU A 41 1.50 -5.27 26.02
N VAL A 42 2.37 -4.97 26.99
CA VAL A 42 2.48 -3.65 27.62
C VAL A 42 2.85 -2.57 26.60
N LEU A 43 3.83 -2.82 25.73
CA LEU A 43 4.24 -1.86 24.70
C LEU A 43 3.10 -1.60 23.71
N VAL A 44 2.43 -2.64 23.23
CA VAL A 44 1.24 -2.51 22.36
C VAL A 44 0.13 -1.72 23.04
N THR A 45 -0.17 -2.02 24.30
CA THR A 45 -1.21 -1.32 25.06
C THR A 45 -0.84 0.14 25.31
N ILE A 46 0.41 0.45 25.65
CA ILE A 46 0.87 1.83 25.87
C ILE A 46 0.80 2.62 24.57
N THR A 47 1.35 2.09 23.48
CA THR A 47 1.33 2.77 22.18
C THR A 47 -0.11 2.96 21.66
N PHE A 48 -0.98 1.96 21.84
CA PHE A 48 -2.39 2.08 21.48
C PHE A 48 -3.13 3.11 22.35
N THR A 49 -2.96 3.06 23.67
CA THR A 49 -3.58 4.04 24.59
C THR A 49 -3.12 5.46 24.27
N TYR A 50 -1.84 5.62 23.93
CA TYR A 50 -1.28 6.89 23.52
C TYR A 50 -1.88 7.40 22.19
N LEU A 51 -1.92 6.57 21.15
CA LEU A 51 -2.54 6.91 19.86
C LEU A 51 -4.03 7.23 20.01
N PHE A 52 -4.74 6.47 20.85
CA PHE A 52 -6.15 6.69 21.14
C PHE A 52 -6.37 8.00 21.91
N ALA A 53 -5.51 8.30 22.88
CA ALA A 53 -5.59 9.56 23.63
C ALA A 53 -5.35 10.77 22.72
N MET A 54 -4.40 10.69 21.78
CA MET A 54 -4.15 11.74 20.77
C MET A 54 -5.33 11.90 19.80
N PHE A 55 -5.88 10.78 19.31
CA PHE A 55 -7.09 10.81 18.48
C PHE A 55 -8.27 11.46 19.23
N LEU A 56 -8.52 11.05 20.48
CA LEU A 56 -9.59 11.61 21.30
C LEU A 56 -9.37 13.11 21.56
N HIS A 57 -8.13 13.50 21.84
CA HIS A 57 -7.73 14.90 21.97
C HIS A 57 -8.08 15.71 20.72
N ASP A 58 -7.75 15.20 19.53
CA ASP A 58 -8.02 15.88 18.28
C ASP A 58 -9.53 15.95 17.98
N VAL A 59 -10.29 14.91 18.33
CA VAL A 59 -11.76 14.92 18.22
C VAL A 59 -12.36 15.97 19.13
N ILE A 60 -11.94 16.01 20.40
CA ILE A 60 -12.39 17.02 21.37
C ILE A 60 -12.02 18.42 20.87
N ASN A 61 -10.78 18.61 20.41
CA ASN A 61 -10.33 19.90 19.90
C ASN A 61 -11.15 20.35 18.68
N LEU A 62 -11.52 19.42 17.77
CA LEU A 62 -12.40 19.70 16.64
C LEU A 62 -13.76 20.25 17.10
N PHE A 63 -14.38 19.64 18.11
CA PHE A 63 -15.72 20.06 18.58
C PHE A 63 -15.70 21.30 19.47
N PHE A 64 -14.70 21.47 20.33
CA PHE A 64 -14.70 22.50 21.37
C PHE A 64 -13.93 23.77 21.00
N ASN A 65 -13.06 23.74 19.98
CA ASN A 65 -12.35 24.94 19.58
C ASN A 65 -13.22 25.85 18.71
N LYS A 66 -13.77 26.88 19.33
CA LYS A 66 -14.61 27.90 18.68
C LYS A 66 -13.92 28.55 17.48
N SER A 67 -12.60 28.70 17.50
CA SER A 67 -11.89 29.32 16.36
C SER A 67 -11.97 28.43 15.11
N PHE A 68 -11.96 27.10 15.25
CA PHE A 68 -12.13 26.19 14.10
C PHE A 68 -13.49 26.34 13.42
N TRP A 69 -14.57 26.38 14.19
CA TRP A 69 -15.92 26.53 13.64
C TRP A 69 -16.16 27.91 13.06
N ILE A 70 -15.57 28.96 13.65
CA ILE A 70 -15.61 30.31 13.09
C ILE A 70 -14.90 30.35 11.73
N THR A 71 -13.71 29.77 11.61
CA THR A 71 -12.99 29.68 10.32
C THR A 71 -13.75 28.83 9.30
N TYR A 72 -14.37 27.73 9.71
CA TYR A 72 -15.21 26.91 8.84
C TYR A 72 -16.45 27.65 8.33
N MET A 73 -17.15 28.38 9.20
CA MET A 73 -18.35 29.14 8.82
C MET A 73 -18.02 30.38 7.99
N ALA A 74 -16.84 30.97 8.17
CA ALA A 74 -16.39 32.16 7.44
C ALA A 74 -15.85 31.84 6.03
N ASN A 75 -15.32 30.63 5.80
CA ASN A 75 -14.80 30.24 4.48
C ASN A 75 -15.92 29.86 3.51
N THR A 76 -15.88 30.43 2.30
CA THR A 76 -16.76 30.07 1.18
C THR A 76 -16.58 28.62 0.75
N ASN A 77 -15.33 28.15 0.70
CA ASN A 77 -14.99 26.76 0.37
C ASN A 77 -15.03 25.85 1.61
N LYS A 78 -16.25 25.50 2.03
CA LYS A 78 -16.51 24.62 3.19
C LYS A 78 -15.86 23.24 3.05
N ILE A 79 -15.86 22.66 1.83
CA ILE A 79 -15.27 21.34 1.56
C ILE A 79 -13.76 21.36 1.78
N ILE A 80 -13.05 22.36 1.24
CA ILE A 80 -11.61 22.53 1.41
C ILE A 80 -11.27 22.69 2.90
N THR A 81 -12.03 23.56 3.59
CA THR A 81 -11.81 23.82 5.02
C THR A 81 -12.04 22.56 5.85
N LEU A 82 -13.10 21.80 5.57
CA LEU A 82 -13.39 20.54 6.27
C LEU A 82 -12.28 19.50 6.06
N LEU A 83 -11.80 19.33 4.83
CA LEU A 83 -10.72 18.37 4.51
C LEU A 83 -9.40 18.73 5.21
N ILE A 84 -9.05 20.01 5.26
CA ILE A 84 -7.86 20.48 6.00
C ILE A 84 -8.03 20.21 7.50
N LEU A 85 -9.22 20.47 8.05
CA LEU A 85 -9.52 20.26 9.47
C LEU A 85 -9.54 18.78 9.87
N LEU A 86 -10.01 17.89 8.99
CA LEU A 86 -10.05 16.45 9.25
C LEU A 86 -8.70 15.74 9.03
N LYS A 87 -7.70 16.42 8.45
CA LYS A 87 -6.39 15.84 8.14
C LYS A 87 -5.69 15.23 9.38
N PRO A 88 -5.58 15.92 10.53
CA PRO A 88 -4.91 15.37 11.71
C PRO A 88 -5.62 14.12 12.23
N LEU A 89 -6.96 14.15 12.28
CA LEU A 89 -7.78 13.00 12.65
C LEU A 89 -7.56 11.80 11.72
N ALA A 90 -7.50 12.04 10.41
CA ALA A 90 -7.22 10.98 9.43
C ALA A 90 -5.81 10.40 9.60
N MET A 91 -4.82 11.23 9.95
CA MET A 91 -3.45 10.78 10.23
C MET A 91 -3.36 9.92 11.49
N ASP A 92 -3.95 10.37 12.60
CA ASP A 92 -3.92 9.64 13.87
C ASP A 92 -4.74 8.34 13.78
N TRP A 93 -5.88 8.40 13.10
CA TRP A 93 -6.67 7.22 12.78
C TRP A 93 -5.89 6.20 11.96
N LYS A 94 -5.19 6.65 10.90
CA LYS A 94 -4.33 5.78 10.08
C LYS A 94 -3.27 5.09 10.92
N ASN A 95 -2.55 5.85 11.74
CA ASN A 95 -1.44 5.35 12.54
C ASN A 95 -1.95 4.36 13.61
N GLY A 96 -3.05 4.70 14.31
CA GLY A 96 -3.72 3.83 15.27
C GLY A 96 -4.20 2.53 14.65
N LEU A 97 -4.88 2.61 13.50
CA LEU A 97 -5.46 1.46 12.83
C LEU A 97 -4.39 0.53 12.24
N ALA A 98 -3.36 1.09 11.58
CA ALA A 98 -2.24 0.30 11.06
C ALA A 98 -1.54 -0.48 12.17
N PHE A 99 -1.31 0.16 13.31
CA PHE A 99 -0.69 -0.46 14.47
C PHE A 99 -1.57 -1.56 15.08
N LEU A 100 -2.85 -1.28 15.32
CA LEU A 100 -3.80 -2.22 15.92
C LEU A 100 -3.95 -3.48 15.05
N LEU A 101 -4.19 -3.28 13.75
CA LEU A 101 -4.37 -4.39 12.81
C LEU A 101 -3.11 -5.24 12.69
N PHE A 102 -1.93 -4.61 12.72
CA PHE A 102 -0.67 -5.34 12.71
C PHE A 102 -0.48 -6.14 13.99
N ALA A 103 -0.69 -5.54 15.16
CA ALA A 103 -0.59 -6.21 16.44
C ALA A 103 -1.57 -7.40 16.53
N TYR A 104 -2.82 -7.22 16.08
CA TYR A 104 -3.84 -8.27 16.06
C TYR A 104 -3.46 -9.45 15.17
N LYS A 105 -2.91 -9.20 13.97
CA LYS A 105 -2.56 -10.24 12.99
C LYS A 105 -1.14 -10.81 13.13
N SER A 106 -0.31 -10.19 13.96
CA SER A 106 1.07 -10.60 14.20
C SER A 106 1.30 -12.07 14.62
N PRO A 107 0.37 -12.80 15.28
CA PRO A 107 0.61 -14.20 15.63
C PRO A 107 0.67 -15.15 14.43
N GLY A 108 -0.11 -14.90 13.37
CA GLY A 108 -0.11 -15.72 12.15
C GLY A 108 1.09 -15.46 11.25
N LEU A 109 1.72 -14.28 11.41
CA LEU A 109 2.78 -13.79 10.55
C LEU A 109 4.07 -14.62 10.66
N SER A 110 4.35 -15.24 11.81
CA SER A 110 5.52 -16.14 11.95
C SER A 110 5.36 -17.47 11.22
N ALA A 111 4.13 -18.02 11.17
CA ALA A 111 3.86 -19.27 10.46
C ALA A 111 3.95 -19.05 8.95
N PHE A 112 3.26 -18.00 8.47
CA PHE A 112 3.32 -17.56 7.07
C PHE A 112 4.75 -17.40 6.55
N ILE A 113 5.65 -16.83 7.35
CA ILE A 113 7.05 -16.63 6.96
C ILE A 113 7.84 -17.92 6.86
N PHE A 114 7.55 -18.87 7.74
CA PHE A 114 8.14 -20.19 7.63
C PHE A 114 7.69 -20.87 6.34
N ASP A 115 6.40 -20.80 6.03
CA ASP A 115 5.81 -21.43 4.86
C ASP A 115 6.32 -20.81 3.55
N ILE A 116 6.40 -19.47 3.46
CA ILE A 116 7.00 -18.81 2.28
C ILE A 116 8.49 -19.14 2.16
N THR A 117 9.23 -19.21 3.26
CA THR A 117 10.67 -19.54 3.22
C THR A 117 10.89 -20.97 2.76
N LYS A 118 10.07 -21.90 3.24
CA LYS A 118 10.08 -23.31 2.81
C LYS A 118 9.75 -23.44 1.33
N LEU A 119 8.77 -22.70 0.83
CA LEU A 119 8.41 -22.71 -0.58
C LEU A 119 9.52 -22.12 -1.47
N ILE A 120 10.14 -21.01 -1.06
CA ILE A 120 11.28 -20.39 -1.73
C ILE A 120 12.47 -21.35 -1.82
N GLN A 121 12.76 -22.09 -0.74
CA GLN A 121 13.80 -23.12 -0.72
C GLN A 121 13.46 -24.27 -1.67
N HIS A 122 12.23 -24.77 -1.61
CA HIS A 122 11.77 -25.87 -2.47
C HIS A 122 11.86 -25.52 -3.96
N LEU A 123 11.53 -24.28 -4.33
CA LEU A 123 11.57 -23.79 -5.72
C LEU A 123 12.97 -23.33 -6.18
N GLY A 124 13.98 -23.40 -5.31
CA GLY A 124 15.37 -23.10 -5.69
C GLY A 124 15.60 -21.65 -6.15
N VAL A 125 14.93 -20.67 -5.54
CA VAL A 125 15.17 -19.26 -5.85
C VAL A 125 16.63 -18.89 -5.54
N THR A 126 17.36 -18.47 -6.58
CA THR A 126 18.81 -18.24 -6.53
C THR A 126 19.20 -17.03 -5.69
N ASP A 127 20.39 -17.08 -5.08
CA ASP A 127 20.89 -16.01 -4.20
C ASP A 127 21.11 -14.67 -4.93
N ARG A 128 21.39 -14.69 -6.24
CA ARG A 128 21.50 -13.48 -7.07
C ARG A 128 20.17 -12.72 -7.18
N GLN A 129 19.05 -13.43 -7.23
CA GLN A 129 17.72 -12.81 -7.22
C GLN A 129 17.42 -12.18 -5.86
N LYS A 130 17.90 -12.79 -4.76
CA LYS A 130 17.75 -12.26 -3.39
C LYS A 130 18.49 -10.94 -3.18
N ILE A 131 19.70 -10.77 -3.74
CA ILE A 131 20.46 -9.50 -3.62
C ILE A 131 19.73 -8.36 -4.32
N ARG A 132 19.23 -8.58 -5.54
CA ARG A 132 18.46 -7.55 -6.28
C ARG A 132 17.21 -7.12 -5.51
N HIS A 133 16.54 -8.06 -4.86
CA HIS A 133 15.36 -7.78 -4.04
C HIS A 133 15.71 -6.90 -2.85
N GLN A 134 16.78 -7.23 -2.13
CA GLN A 134 17.25 -6.39 -1.02
C GLN A 134 17.52 -4.95 -1.44
N ILE A 135 18.14 -4.74 -2.60
CA ILE A 135 18.39 -3.38 -3.11
C ILE A 135 17.08 -2.66 -3.40
N THR A 136 16.14 -3.30 -4.12
CA THR A 136 14.82 -2.72 -4.40
C THR A 136 14.09 -2.36 -3.11
N PHE A 137 14.13 -3.22 -2.09
CA PHE A 137 13.50 -2.92 -0.81
C PHE A 137 14.19 -1.82 -0.02
N VAL A 138 15.51 -1.77 -0.03
CA VAL A 138 16.26 -0.68 0.61
C VAL A 138 15.85 0.65 -0.02
N VAL A 139 15.74 0.71 -1.36
CA VAL A 139 15.28 1.92 -2.05
C VAL A 139 13.82 2.23 -1.68
N CYS A 140 12.92 1.24 -1.74
CA CYS A 140 11.50 1.41 -1.40
C CYS A 140 11.27 1.83 0.06
N TYR A 141 12.18 1.48 0.97
CA TYR A 141 12.11 1.86 2.38
C TYR A 141 12.80 3.21 2.65
N CYS A 142 14.00 3.44 2.11
CA CYS A 142 14.78 4.65 2.37
C CYS A 142 14.12 5.91 1.81
N VAL A 143 13.50 5.86 0.62
CA VAL A 143 12.85 7.03 0.00
C VAL A 143 11.75 7.64 0.89
N PRO A 144 10.71 6.90 1.33
CA PRO A 144 9.68 7.47 2.18
C PRO A 144 10.20 7.87 3.57
N VAL A 145 11.21 7.17 4.09
CA VAL A 145 11.84 7.54 5.36
C VAL A 145 12.59 8.87 5.24
N ILE A 146 13.37 9.07 4.18
CA ILE A 146 14.07 10.34 3.93
C ILE A 146 13.07 11.48 3.75
N LEU A 147 12.00 11.25 2.96
CA LEU A 147 10.94 12.24 2.78
C LEU A 147 10.25 12.59 4.10
N ASN A 148 10.00 11.59 4.96
CA ASN A 148 9.40 11.83 6.27
C ASN A 148 10.35 12.58 7.21
N ILE A 149 11.63 12.18 7.27
CA ILE A 149 12.66 12.91 8.05
C ILE A 149 12.73 14.36 7.59
N PHE A 150 12.75 14.61 6.28
CA PHE A 150 12.79 15.96 5.74
C PHE A 150 11.54 16.77 6.11
N ARG A 151 10.35 16.17 6.00
CA ARG A 151 9.08 16.78 6.43
C ARG A 151 9.08 17.12 7.92
N VAL A 152 9.61 16.23 8.76
CA VAL A 152 9.70 16.44 10.21
C VAL A 152 10.67 17.56 10.55
N THR A 153 11.82 17.63 9.88
CA THR A 153 12.77 18.72 10.05
C THR A 153 12.15 20.06 9.66
N LEU A 154 11.42 20.12 8.55
CA LEU A 154 10.67 21.33 8.15
C LEU A 154 9.59 21.70 9.15
N PHE A 155 8.84 20.72 9.67
CA PHE A 155 7.82 20.96 10.69
C PHE A 155 8.44 21.48 11.99
N ALA A 156 9.57 20.92 12.41
CA ALA A 156 10.32 21.40 13.57
C ALA A 156 10.79 22.85 13.35
N LEU A 157 11.38 23.16 12.19
CA LEU A 157 11.81 24.52 11.84
C LEU A 157 10.64 25.52 11.85
N PHE A 158 9.49 25.12 11.32
CA PHE A 158 8.25 25.91 11.39
C PHE A 158 7.82 26.19 12.84
N LEU A 159 7.85 25.17 13.71
CA LEU A 159 7.56 25.33 15.13
C LEU A 159 8.59 26.20 15.86
N PHE A 160 9.86 26.14 15.47
CA PHE A 160 10.93 26.96 16.06
C PHE A 160 10.84 28.43 15.64
N HIS A 161 10.32 28.73 14.44
CA HIS A 161 10.11 30.09 13.94
C HIS A 161 8.78 30.71 14.38
N GLY A 162 7.76 29.90 14.71
CA GLY A 162 6.48 30.42 15.17
C GLY A 162 6.54 30.93 16.61
N GLU A 163 6.02 32.14 16.86
CA GLU A 163 5.82 32.76 18.21
C GLU A 163 4.84 31.98 19.13
N THR A 164 4.65 30.68 18.94
CA THR A 164 3.63 29.87 19.63
C THR A 164 4.05 29.32 20.99
N ARG A 165 5.26 29.65 21.48
CA ARG A 165 5.85 29.10 22.71
C ARG A 165 5.09 29.45 24.00
N SER A 166 4.32 30.54 24.04
CA SER A 166 3.73 31.09 25.28
C SER A 166 2.25 30.79 25.48
N THR A 167 1.56 30.18 24.51
CA THR A 167 0.11 29.94 24.61
C THR A 167 -0.19 28.56 25.22
N THR A 168 -1.16 28.48 26.14
CA THR A 168 -1.65 27.22 26.71
C THR A 168 -2.97 26.83 26.03
N ILE A 169 -3.21 25.52 25.89
CA ILE A 169 -4.50 24.98 25.46
C ILE A 169 -5.26 24.54 26.73
N PRO A 170 -6.42 25.15 27.04
CA PRO A 170 -7.21 24.77 28.19
C PRO A 170 -8.04 23.51 27.92
N TYR A 171 -7.70 22.41 28.58
CA TYR A 171 -8.47 21.16 28.63
C TYR A 171 -9.30 21.08 29.92
N GLY A 172 -10.17 22.06 30.15
CA GLY A 172 -11.08 22.11 31.31
C GLY A 172 -10.33 22.22 32.65
N PHE A 173 -9.83 21.10 33.16
CA PHE A 173 -9.05 20.99 34.41
C PHE A 173 -7.52 20.97 34.20
N LEU A 174 -7.04 20.85 32.96
CA LEU A 174 -5.60 20.81 32.65
C LEU A 174 -5.24 21.91 31.64
N GLN A 175 -4.27 22.76 31.97
CA GLN A 175 -3.67 23.68 30.99
C GLN A 175 -2.39 23.06 30.46
N VAL A 176 -2.39 22.67 29.19
CA VAL A 176 -1.20 22.09 28.56
C VAL A 176 -0.53 23.17 27.71
N PRO A 177 0.77 23.43 27.88
CA PRO A 177 1.48 24.34 27.00
C PRO A 177 1.38 23.85 25.56
N ARG A 178 1.04 24.74 24.63
CA ARG A 178 0.77 24.39 23.23
C ARG A 178 1.98 23.73 22.56
N TYR A 179 3.20 24.11 22.96
CA TYR A 179 4.43 23.47 22.48
C TYR A 179 4.54 21.99 22.89
N VAL A 180 4.03 21.59 24.06
CA VAL A 180 4.03 20.18 24.51
C VAL A 180 3.10 19.35 23.63
N VAL A 181 1.90 19.87 23.35
CA VAL A 181 0.94 19.23 22.44
C VAL A 181 1.53 19.08 21.04
N PHE A 182 2.23 20.10 20.54
CA PHE A 182 2.88 20.05 19.23
C PHE A 182 4.05 19.05 19.19
N ILE A 183 4.89 18.98 20.22
CA ILE A 183 5.99 18.00 20.29
C ILE A 183 5.44 16.59 20.37
N MET A 184 4.45 16.35 21.23
CA MET A 184 3.82 15.03 21.41
C MET A 184 3.07 14.60 20.14
N GLY A 185 2.28 15.48 19.53
CA GLY A 185 1.63 15.23 18.24
C GLY A 185 2.63 14.94 17.12
N GLY A 186 3.70 15.73 17.03
CA GLY A 186 4.79 15.51 16.07
C GLY A 186 5.43 14.14 16.25
N LEU A 187 5.85 13.79 17.47
CA LEU A 187 6.45 12.48 17.78
C LEU A 187 5.50 11.32 17.44
N THR A 188 4.20 11.47 17.74
CA THR A 188 3.16 10.49 17.40
C THR A 188 3.07 10.27 15.90
N GLN A 189 3.09 11.35 15.11
CA GLN A 189 3.02 11.27 13.66
C GLN A 189 4.28 10.61 13.09
N VAL A 190 5.48 10.99 13.54
CA VAL A 190 6.73 10.38 13.05
C VAL A 190 6.77 8.89 13.35
N THR A 191 6.51 8.52 14.61
CA THR A 191 6.61 7.13 15.05
C THR A 191 5.49 6.27 14.44
N GLY A 192 4.25 6.77 14.44
CA GLY A 192 3.11 6.10 13.86
C GLY A 192 3.24 5.88 12.35
N GLU A 193 3.75 6.88 11.63
CA GLU A 193 3.99 6.73 10.21
C GLU A 193 5.16 5.78 9.91
N LEU A 194 6.29 5.88 10.62
CA LEU A 194 7.42 4.95 10.45
C LEU A 194 6.97 3.49 10.64
N LEU A 195 6.11 3.25 11.63
CA LEU A 195 5.49 1.95 11.85
C LEU A 195 4.58 1.55 10.69
N ALA A 196 3.66 2.42 10.26
CA ALA A 196 2.77 2.13 9.13
C ALA A 196 3.55 1.84 7.84
N PHE A 197 4.59 2.64 7.52
CA PHE A 197 5.49 2.40 6.39
C PHE A 197 6.17 1.04 6.48
N SER A 198 6.67 0.67 7.66
CA SER A 198 7.32 -0.63 7.87
C SER A 198 6.38 -1.80 7.59
N VAL A 199 5.09 -1.65 7.90
CA VAL A 199 4.03 -2.62 7.58
C VAL A 199 3.76 -2.67 6.08
N TYR A 200 3.59 -1.52 5.40
CA TYR A 200 3.37 -1.50 3.95
C TYR A 200 4.54 -2.09 3.15
N VAL A 201 5.77 -1.83 3.57
CA VAL A 201 6.97 -2.45 2.98
C VAL A 201 6.96 -3.96 3.19
N GLN A 202 6.45 -4.43 4.33
CA GLN A 202 6.33 -5.87 4.60
C GLN A 202 5.30 -6.55 3.69
N ILE A 203 4.16 -5.89 3.45
CA ILE A 203 3.12 -6.30 2.50
C ILE A 203 3.72 -6.43 1.09
N ALA A 204 4.41 -5.38 0.62
CA ALA A 204 5.09 -5.37 -0.67
C ALA A 204 6.15 -6.49 -0.78
N ALA A 205 6.93 -6.72 0.27
CA ALA A 205 7.96 -7.74 0.28
C ALA A 205 7.44 -9.17 0.13
N PHE A 206 6.32 -9.46 0.77
CA PHE A 206 5.69 -10.77 0.65
C PHE A 206 5.03 -10.97 -0.71
N ALA A 207 4.38 -9.94 -1.27
CA ALA A 207 3.86 -10.01 -2.63
C ALA A 207 4.98 -10.30 -3.65
N ASP A 208 6.12 -9.63 -3.55
CA ASP A 208 7.28 -9.83 -4.43
C ASP A 208 7.90 -11.24 -4.28
N ALA A 209 7.99 -11.75 -3.06
CA ALA A 209 8.44 -13.12 -2.82
C ALA A 209 7.50 -14.15 -3.48
N MET A 210 6.19 -13.91 -3.47
CA MET A 210 5.22 -14.74 -4.20
C MET A 210 5.37 -14.60 -5.72
N VAL A 211 5.66 -13.40 -6.24
CA VAL A 211 5.96 -13.18 -7.67
C VAL A 211 7.13 -14.06 -8.12
N GLN A 212 8.20 -14.13 -7.33
CA GLN A 212 9.34 -14.98 -7.64
C GLN A 212 8.97 -16.47 -7.68
N CYS A 213 8.18 -16.93 -6.70
CA CYS A 213 7.71 -18.31 -6.66
C CYS A 213 6.86 -18.62 -7.91
N CYS A 214 5.96 -17.70 -8.27
CA CYS A 214 5.15 -17.80 -9.49
C CYS A 214 6.01 -17.89 -10.75
N ARG A 215 7.03 -17.03 -10.87
CA ARG A 215 7.98 -17.06 -11.99
C ARG A 215 8.74 -18.38 -12.09
N ARG A 216 9.06 -19.03 -10.96
CA ARG A 216 9.70 -20.35 -10.96
C ARG A 216 8.77 -21.44 -11.42
N VAL A 217 7.51 -21.41 -11.01
CA VAL A 217 6.47 -22.31 -11.55
C VAL A 217 6.31 -22.09 -13.05
N ASN A 218 6.25 -20.83 -13.51
CA ASN A 218 6.19 -20.49 -14.94
C ASN A 218 7.41 -21.01 -15.71
N ALA A 219 8.62 -20.92 -15.13
CA ALA A 219 9.83 -21.47 -15.74
C ALA A 219 9.78 -23.00 -15.87
N GLN A 220 9.22 -23.72 -14.88
CA GLN A 220 9.01 -25.16 -14.96
C GLN A 220 7.96 -25.54 -16.02
N LEU A 221 6.91 -24.73 -16.20
CA LEU A 221 5.94 -24.91 -17.29
C LEU A 221 6.59 -24.71 -18.67
N VAL A 222 7.46 -23.71 -18.82
CA VAL A 222 8.24 -23.50 -20.05
C VAL A 222 9.19 -24.67 -20.30
N GLU A 223 9.86 -25.20 -19.27
CA GLU A 223 10.70 -26.38 -19.38
C GLU A 223 9.90 -27.61 -19.83
N LEU A 224 8.72 -27.83 -19.24
CA LEU A 224 7.78 -28.88 -19.66
C LEU A 224 7.41 -28.73 -21.14
N ARG A 225 7.06 -27.51 -21.58
CA ARG A 225 6.76 -27.22 -22.99
C ARG A 225 7.92 -27.58 -23.91
N ILE A 226 9.13 -27.11 -23.61
CA ILE A 226 10.33 -27.34 -24.44
C ILE A 226 10.62 -28.84 -24.55
N ASN A 227 10.50 -29.57 -23.44
CA ASN A 227 10.78 -31.00 -23.44
C ASN A 227 9.74 -31.82 -24.23
N ILE A 228 8.50 -31.33 -24.36
CA ILE A 228 7.49 -31.91 -25.28
C ILE A 228 7.88 -31.65 -26.75
N GLU A 229 8.52 -30.53 -27.07
CA GLU A 229 8.89 -30.19 -28.46
C GLU A 229 10.11 -30.98 -29.00
N VAL A 230 10.99 -31.49 -28.13
CA VAL A 230 12.25 -32.16 -28.56
C VAL A 230 12.08 -33.70 -28.65
N PRO A 231 12.13 -34.31 -29.85
CA PRO A 231 11.87 -35.74 -30.06
C PRO A 231 12.78 -36.68 -29.25
N GLU A 232 14.08 -36.39 -29.18
CA GLU A 232 15.06 -37.19 -28.42
C GLU A 232 14.83 -37.17 -26.91
N LYS A 233 14.11 -36.16 -26.41
CA LYS A 233 13.73 -36.06 -25.00
C LYS A 233 12.37 -36.70 -24.72
N ARG A 234 11.48 -36.83 -25.72
CA ARG A 234 10.18 -37.53 -25.61
C ARG A 234 10.37 -38.99 -25.18
N LEU A 235 11.37 -39.67 -25.74
CA LEU A 235 11.71 -41.08 -25.48
C LEU A 235 12.17 -41.41 -24.04
N LYS A 236 12.52 -40.43 -23.21
CA LYS A 236 12.94 -40.66 -21.80
C LYS A 236 11.78 -40.54 -20.80
N TYR A 237 10.55 -40.29 -21.26
CA TYR A 237 9.43 -39.89 -20.42
C TYR A 237 8.66 -41.05 -19.77
N ILE A 238 9.22 -41.61 -18.70
CA ILE A 238 8.46 -42.42 -17.72
C ILE A 238 7.89 -41.53 -16.58
N THR A 239 8.05 -40.20 -16.64
CA THR A 239 7.64 -39.30 -15.53
C THR A 239 7.02 -37.95 -15.95
N PHE A 240 6.37 -37.84 -17.13
CA PHE A 240 5.70 -36.59 -17.55
C PHE A 240 4.62 -36.18 -16.56
N ARG A 241 3.70 -37.11 -16.28
CA ARG A 241 2.64 -36.96 -15.28
C ARG A 241 3.17 -36.55 -13.92
N GLN A 242 4.22 -37.22 -13.44
CA GLN A 242 4.82 -36.91 -12.15
C GLN A 242 5.36 -35.48 -12.13
N ARG A 243 5.99 -35.03 -13.22
CA ARG A 243 6.48 -33.65 -13.34
C ARG A 243 5.35 -32.63 -13.37
N VAL A 244 4.27 -32.89 -14.11
CA VAL A 244 3.07 -32.03 -14.11
C VAL A 244 2.46 -31.95 -12.70
N LEU A 245 2.36 -33.09 -12.00
CA LEU A 245 1.88 -33.14 -10.62
C LEU A 245 2.78 -32.37 -9.64
N GLU A 246 4.10 -32.42 -9.80
CA GLU A 246 5.05 -31.64 -9.01
C GLU A 246 4.87 -30.12 -9.21
N VAL A 247 4.73 -29.69 -10.47
CA VAL A 247 4.50 -28.28 -10.80
C VAL A 247 3.14 -27.82 -10.29
N ARG A 248 2.10 -28.65 -10.44
CA ARG A 248 0.77 -28.40 -9.88
C ARG A 248 0.82 -28.26 -8.36
N LYS A 249 1.49 -29.17 -7.66
CA LYS A 249 1.65 -29.12 -6.19
C LYS A 249 2.35 -27.84 -5.75
N SER A 250 3.35 -27.39 -6.52
CA SER A 250 4.05 -26.13 -6.27
C SER A 250 3.11 -24.92 -6.43
N TYR A 251 2.28 -24.91 -7.48
CA TYR A 251 1.27 -23.88 -7.68
C TYR A 251 0.19 -23.90 -6.59
N GLU A 252 -0.29 -25.08 -6.18
CA GLU A 252 -1.25 -25.21 -5.08
C GLU A 252 -0.68 -24.72 -3.75
N GLY A 253 0.61 -24.96 -3.49
CA GLY A 253 1.31 -24.36 -2.35
C GLY A 253 1.32 -22.83 -2.40
N LEU A 254 1.50 -22.25 -3.59
CA LEU A 254 1.43 -20.79 -3.80
C LEU A 254 0.01 -20.24 -3.59
N VAL A 255 -1.02 -20.96 -4.03
CA VAL A 255 -2.44 -20.60 -3.80
C VAL A 255 -2.78 -20.65 -2.31
N HIS A 256 -2.30 -21.66 -1.58
CA HIS A 256 -2.49 -21.75 -0.13
C HIS A 256 -1.83 -20.57 0.59
N LEU A 257 -0.57 -20.28 0.22
CA LEU A 257 0.17 -19.16 0.78
C LEU A 257 -0.52 -17.82 0.45
N HIS A 258 -1.08 -17.66 -0.75
CA HIS A 258 -1.87 -16.49 -1.10
C HIS A 258 -3.08 -16.30 -0.19
N ALA A 259 -3.83 -17.36 0.07
CA ALA A 259 -4.99 -17.29 0.96
C ALA A 259 -4.60 -16.88 2.39
N GLU A 260 -3.48 -17.39 2.91
CA GLU A 260 -2.95 -16.97 4.21
C GLU A 260 -2.51 -15.50 4.21
N TYR A 261 -1.84 -15.07 3.13
CA TYR A 261 -1.44 -13.68 2.95
C TYR A 261 -2.66 -12.75 3.00
N GLU A 262 -3.72 -13.06 2.27
CA GLU A 262 -4.96 -12.28 2.30
C GLU A 262 -5.62 -12.31 3.69
N ALA A 263 -5.65 -13.45 4.37
CA ALA A 263 -6.20 -13.55 5.72
C ALA A 263 -5.45 -12.67 6.75
N ILE A 264 -4.16 -12.42 6.53
CA ILE A 264 -3.31 -11.58 7.38
C ILE A 264 -3.43 -10.10 7.00
N PHE A 265 -3.37 -9.77 5.70
CA PHE A 265 -3.11 -8.40 5.24
C PHE A 265 -4.31 -7.70 4.57
N SER A 266 -5.36 -8.41 4.16
CA SER A 266 -6.52 -7.83 3.45
C SER A 266 -7.05 -6.54 4.09
N LEU A 267 -7.32 -6.58 5.40
CA LEU A 267 -7.85 -5.42 6.11
C LEU A 267 -6.83 -4.26 6.21
N GLN A 268 -5.54 -4.58 6.35
CA GLN A 268 -4.46 -3.57 6.36
C GLN A 268 -4.33 -2.89 5.01
N ILE A 269 -4.53 -3.63 3.91
CA ILE A 269 -4.55 -3.11 2.55
C ILE A 269 -5.73 -2.16 2.35
N VAL A 270 -6.96 -2.57 2.69
CA VAL A 270 -8.16 -1.72 2.56
C VAL A 270 -8.01 -0.43 3.35
N CYS A 271 -7.70 -0.56 4.63
CA CYS A 271 -7.54 0.59 5.52
C CYS A 271 -6.38 1.48 5.06
N GLY A 272 -5.30 0.88 4.55
CA GLY A 272 -4.17 1.62 4.01
C GLY A 272 -4.54 2.44 2.78
N VAL A 273 -5.26 1.87 1.82
CA VAL A 273 -5.74 2.59 0.63
C VAL A 273 -6.64 3.76 1.03
N ILE A 274 -7.65 3.52 1.87
CA ILE A 274 -8.61 4.55 2.29
C ILE A 274 -7.89 5.67 3.03
N ASN A 275 -7.08 5.33 4.03
CA ASN A 275 -6.43 6.32 4.88
C ASN A 275 -5.38 7.14 4.12
N ASN A 276 -4.56 6.50 3.29
CA ASN A 276 -3.58 7.23 2.47
C ASN A 276 -4.29 8.11 1.43
N GLY A 277 -5.39 7.65 0.82
CA GLY A 277 -6.21 8.45 -0.08
C GLY A 277 -6.79 9.70 0.59
N LEU A 278 -7.40 9.56 1.78
CA LEU A 278 -7.93 10.68 2.55
C LEU A 278 -6.86 11.73 2.87
N ILE A 279 -5.65 11.29 3.26
CA ILE A 279 -4.55 12.20 3.57
C ILE A 279 -4.03 12.91 2.30
N ILE A 280 -4.01 12.23 1.15
CA ILE A 280 -3.67 12.86 -0.13
C ILE A 280 -4.69 13.94 -0.46
N PHE A 281 -6.00 13.64 -0.43
CA PHE A 281 -7.04 14.63 -0.71
C PHE A 281 -6.96 15.84 0.24
N ALA A 282 -6.77 15.60 1.53
CA ALA A 282 -6.59 16.67 2.50
C ALA A 282 -5.32 17.49 2.26
N SER A 283 -4.23 16.86 1.83
CA SER A 283 -2.97 17.54 1.52
C SER A 283 -3.07 18.35 0.23
N VAL A 284 -3.77 17.84 -0.79
CA VAL A 284 -4.09 18.58 -2.03
C VAL A 284 -4.96 19.80 -1.70
N ALA A 285 -6.00 19.63 -0.88
CA ALA A 285 -6.87 20.74 -0.47
C ALA A 285 -6.09 21.87 0.23
N SER A 286 -5.00 21.52 0.94
CA SER A 286 -4.19 22.50 1.67
C SER A 286 -3.41 23.47 0.78
N PHE A 287 -3.21 23.17 -0.51
CA PHE A 287 -2.60 24.11 -1.46
C PHE A 287 -3.51 25.30 -1.81
N PHE A 288 -4.81 25.16 -1.59
CA PHE A 288 -5.80 26.18 -1.93
C PHE A 288 -6.13 27.09 -0.73
N LYS A 289 -5.38 26.98 0.37
CA LYS A 289 -5.48 27.88 1.52
C LYS A 289 -4.65 29.13 1.28
N MET A 290 -5.29 30.31 1.30
CA MET A 290 -4.64 31.60 1.05
C MET A 290 -3.77 32.05 2.24
N GLY A 291 -2.66 32.76 1.94
CA GLY A 291 -1.87 33.50 2.93
C GLY A 291 -0.88 32.67 3.75
N GLU A 292 -0.62 31.43 3.34
CA GLU A 292 0.34 30.54 4.01
C GLU A 292 1.78 30.72 3.49
N SER A 293 2.75 30.33 4.31
CA SER A 293 4.19 30.40 3.99
C SER A 293 4.63 29.35 2.94
N ASP A 294 5.75 29.59 2.26
CA ASP A 294 6.35 28.62 1.32
C ASP A 294 6.62 27.25 1.97
N TYR A 295 7.04 27.25 3.24
CA TYR A 295 7.26 26.04 4.02
C TYR A 295 6.00 25.18 4.17
N TRP A 296 4.82 25.80 4.27
CA TRP A 296 3.53 25.10 4.30
C TRP A 296 3.33 24.30 3.02
N TYR A 297 3.43 24.95 1.86
CA TYR A 297 3.23 24.28 0.57
C TYR A 297 4.23 23.14 0.34
N ILE A 298 5.50 23.34 0.72
CA ILE A 298 6.53 22.29 0.63
C ILE A 298 6.17 21.08 1.51
N MET A 299 5.74 21.29 2.76
CA MET A 299 5.34 20.20 3.65
C MET A 299 4.15 19.39 3.10
N HIS A 300 3.18 20.07 2.50
CA HIS A 300 2.01 19.43 1.90
C HIS A 300 2.36 18.70 0.59
N ALA A 301 3.26 19.22 -0.23
CA ALA A 301 3.80 18.54 -1.41
C ALA A 301 4.53 17.25 -1.05
N LEU A 302 5.41 17.30 -0.03
CA LEU A 302 6.10 16.12 0.49
C LEU A 302 5.12 15.08 1.04
N SER A 303 4.04 15.53 1.70
CA SER A 303 2.98 14.63 2.16
C SER A 303 2.31 13.91 0.99
N CYS A 304 1.88 14.64 -0.05
CA CYS A 304 1.29 14.05 -1.25
C CYS A 304 2.23 13.02 -1.90
N ALA A 305 3.49 13.40 -2.12
CA ALA A 305 4.50 12.53 -2.73
C ALA A 305 4.71 11.24 -1.91
N THR A 306 4.81 11.37 -0.59
CA THR A 306 5.05 10.23 0.31
C THR A 306 3.85 9.27 0.32
N PHE A 307 2.62 9.76 0.47
CA PHE A 307 1.44 8.89 0.53
C PHE A 307 1.06 8.30 -0.81
N LEU A 308 1.28 9.04 -1.91
CA LEU A 308 1.15 8.49 -3.26
C LEU A 308 2.17 7.37 -3.49
N PHE A 309 3.42 7.56 -3.04
CA PHE A 309 4.44 6.52 -3.11
C PHE A 309 4.03 5.25 -2.34
N ILE A 310 3.42 5.37 -1.16
CA ILE A 310 2.88 4.20 -0.43
C ILE A 310 1.81 3.48 -1.26
N ILE A 311 0.84 4.21 -1.79
CA ILE A 311 -0.25 3.60 -2.58
C ILE A 311 0.34 2.86 -3.78
N MET A 312 1.31 3.46 -4.47
CA MET A 312 2.01 2.83 -5.58
C MET A 312 2.78 1.59 -5.11
N MET A 313 3.51 1.65 -4.00
CA MET A 313 4.23 0.50 -3.45
C MET A 313 3.28 -0.65 -3.10
N VAL A 314 2.17 -0.36 -2.42
CA VAL A 314 1.17 -1.36 -2.02
C VAL A 314 0.46 -1.96 -3.23
N SER A 315 0.40 -1.26 -4.37
CA SER A 315 -0.32 -1.73 -5.57
C SER A 315 0.59 -2.41 -6.59
N VAL A 316 1.80 -1.89 -6.83
CA VAL A 316 2.69 -2.34 -7.92
C VAL A 316 3.14 -3.79 -7.74
N PHE A 317 3.55 -4.22 -6.55
CA PHE A 317 3.98 -5.61 -6.34
C PHE A 317 2.83 -6.61 -6.50
N PRO A 318 1.63 -6.36 -5.94
CA PRO A 318 0.44 -7.14 -6.26
C PRO A 318 0.05 -7.19 -7.73
N ILE A 319 0.19 -6.08 -8.47
CA ILE A 319 -0.05 -6.05 -9.91
C ILE A 319 0.86 -7.06 -10.63
N HIS A 320 2.15 -7.07 -10.30
CA HIS A 320 3.09 -8.01 -10.90
C HIS A 320 2.74 -9.47 -10.54
N LEU A 321 2.22 -9.73 -9.34
CA LEU A 321 1.78 -11.08 -8.95
C LEU A 321 0.60 -11.54 -9.80
N HIS A 322 -0.39 -10.66 -9.98
CA HIS A 322 -1.55 -10.94 -10.81
C HIS A 322 -1.14 -11.25 -12.26
N GLU A 323 -0.27 -10.42 -12.85
CA GLU A 323 0.22 -10.63 -14.22
C GLU A 323 1.01 -11.93 -14.38
N GLU A 324 1.91 -12.23 -13.44
CA GLU A 324 2.67 -13.49 -13.47
C GLU A 324 1.77 -14.71 -13.25
N SER A 325 0.69 -14.57 -12.49
CA SER A 325 -0.31 -15.63 -12.32
C SER A 325 -1.12 -15.88 -13.58
N LEU A 326 -1.49 -14.83 -14.33
CA LEU A 326 -2.19 -14.99 -15.61
C LEU A 326 -1.32 -15.70 -16.65
N LYS A 327 -0.02 -15.37 -16.69
CA LYS A 327 0.95 -16.09 -17.52
C LYS A 327 1.00 -17.58 -17.22
N SER A 328 0.77 -18.01 -15.97
CA SER A 328 0.74 -19.44 -15.62
C SER A 328 -0.37 -20.18 -16.39
N SER A 329 -1.56 -19.58 -16.50
CA SER A 329 -2.66 -20.18 -17.28
C SER A 329 -2.36 -20.18 -18.78
N GLU A 330 -1.80 -19.10 -19.33
CA GLU A 330 -1.43 -19.01 -20.75
C GLU A 330 -0.37 -20.05 -21.12
N LEU A 331 0.69 -20.18 -20.31
CA LEU A 331 1.74 -21.18 -20.52
C LEU A 331 1.21 -22.60 -20.42
N LEU A 332 0.24 -22.85 -19.53
CA LEU A 332 -0.36 -24.17 -19.39
C LEU A 332 -1.27 -24.52 -20.57
N GLN A 333 -2.00 -23.56 -21.14
CA GLN A 333 -2.74 -23.74 -22.40
C GLN A 333 -1.78 -24.10 -23.55
N ASP A 334 -0.62 -23.44 -23.63
CA ASP A 334 0.41 -23.73 -24.62
C ASP A 334 1.02 -25.13 -24.42
N VAL A 335 1.31 -25.53 -23.17
CA VAL A 335 1.75 -26.90 -22.85
C VAL A 335 0.73 -27.95 -23.30
N ILE A 336 -0.57 -27.73 -23.04
CA ILE A 336 -1.64 -28.64 -23.47
C ILE A 336 -1.68 -28.73 -24.99
N TYR A 337 -1.64 -27.59 -25.68
CA TYR A 337 -1.63 -27.54 -27.14
C TYR A 337 -0.44 -28.31 -27.73
N LYS A 338 0.77 -28.11 -27.18
CA LYS A 338 1.98 -28.79 -27.63
C LYS A 338 1.94 -30.30 -27.35
N TYR A 339 1.37 -30.70 -26.22
CA TYR A 339 1.16 -32.12 -25.90
C TYR A 339 0.21 -32.78 -26.91
N GLN A 340 -0.89 -32.12 -27.27
CA GLN A 340 -1.82 -32.59 -28.30
C GLN A 340 -1.16 -32.66 -29.69
N MET A 341 -0.39 -31.65 -30.08
CA MET A 341 0.34 -31.68 -31.36
C MET A 341 1.39 -32.80 -31.42
N ALA A 342 2.08 -33.06 -30.30
CA ALA A 342 3.02 -34.17 -30.20
C ALA A 342 2.30 -35.52 -30.42
N GLN A 343 1.12 -35.71 -29.81
CA GLN A 343 0.29 -36.89 -30.04
C GLN A 343 -0.07 -37.08 -31.52
N TYR A 344 -0.61 -36.06 -32.19
CA TYR A 344 -0.97 -36.17 -33.61
C TYR A 344 0.24 -36.50 -34.50
N SER A 345 1.42 -35.96 -34.18
CA SER A 345 2.65 -36.28 -34.91
C SER A 345 3.09 -37.75 -34.73
N THR A 346 2.86 -38.32 -33.56
CA THR A 346 3.16 -39.72 -33.22
C THR A 346 2.18 -40.69 -33.85
N GLU A 347 0.89 -40.33 -33.93
CA GLU A 347 -0.13 -41.16 -34.60
C GLU A 347 0.07 -41.26 -36.12
N ALA A 348 0.78 -40.30 -36.72
CA ALA A 348 1.10 -40.26 -38.14
C ALA A 348 2.39 -41.00 -38.54
N SER A 349 3.22 -41.42 -37.57
CA SER A 349 4.48 -42.16 -37.84
C SER A 349 4.29 -43.68 -37.75
N GLU A 350 4.79 -44.43 -38.73
CA GLU A 350 4.63 -45.90 -38.84
C GLU A 350 5.48 -46.74 -37.85
N ASP A 351 6.35 -46.11 -37.05
CA ASP A 351 7.20 -46.78 -36.05
C ASP A 351 6.44 -47.06 -34.73
N ALA A 352 5.54 -48.03 -34.78
CA ALA A 352 4.58 -48.35 -33.71
C ALA A 352 5.14 -49.02 -32.44
N SER A 353 6.44 -49.35 -32.38
CA SER A 353 7.03 -50.16 -31.28
C SER A 353 7.60 -49.36 -30.12
N ILE A 354 7.75 -48.04 -30.26
CA ILE A 354 8.43 -47.16 -29.28
C ILE A 354 7.46 -46.26 -28.51
N ASP A 355 6.23 -46.06 -29.00
CA ASP A 355 5.29 -45.04 -28.50
C ASP A 355 3.98 -45.59 -27.86
N SER A 356 3.89 -46.91 -27.58
CA SER A 356 2.67 -47.51 -27.00
C SER A 356 2.35 -46.98 -25.59
N GLU A 357 3.36 -46.75 -24.74
CA GLU A 357 3.17 -46.18 -23.39
C GLU A 357 2.67 -44.72 -23.41
N PHE A 358 3.07 -43.94 -24.42
CA PHE A 358 2.60 -42.55 -24.59
C PHE A 358 1.12 -42.53 -24.99
N ARG A 359 0.70 -43.49 -25.82
CA ARG A 359 -0.69 -43.65 -26.25
C ARG A 359 -1.61 -44.14 -25.12
N ASP A 360 -1.13 -45.08 -24.31
CA ASP A 360 -1.92 -45.69 -23.24
C ASP A 360 -2.15 -44.73 -22.04
N ASN A 361 -1.23 -43.81 -21.76
CA ASN A 361 -1.35 -42.86 -20.63
C ASN A 361 -2.01 -41.52 -20.98
N TRP A 362 -2.35 -41.30 -22.25
CA TRP A 362 -2.81 -40.00 -22.77
C TRP A 362 -4.06 -39.44 -22.06
N ALA A 363 -5.06 -40.29 -21.83
CA ALA A 363 -6.32 -39.87 -21.22
C ALA A 363 -6.09 -39.37 -19.78
N GLU A 364 -5.22 -40.05 -19.03
CA GLU A 364 -4.88 -39.67 -17.66
C GLU A 364 -4.01 -38.40 -17.60
N ASP A 365 -3.04 -38.28 -18.50
CA ASP A 365 -2.18 -37.08 -18.59
C ASP A 365 -2.98 -35.84 -18.99
N SER A 366 -3.88 -35.99 -19.96
CA SER A 366 -4.82 -34.94 -20.37
C SER A 366 -5.71 -34.52 -19.20
N PHE A 367 -6.24 -35.48 -18.43
CA PHE A 367 -7.04 -35.18 -17.25
C PHE A 367 -6.27 -34.36 -16.20
N VAL A 368 -5.00 -34.70 -15.95
CA VAL A 368 -4.14 -33.95 -15.02
C VAL A 368 -3.87 -32.54 -15.51
N LEU A 369 -3.56 -32.36 -16.80
CA LEU A 369 -3.29 -31.06 -17.41
C LEU A 369 -4.53 -30.15 -17.40
N TYR A 370 -5.68 -30.66 -17.83
CA TYR A 370 -6.94 -29.90 -17.78
C TYR A 370 -7.39 -29.59 -16.36
N GLY A 371 -7.20 -30.53 -15.42
CA GLY A 371 -7.45 -30.27 -14.00
C GLY A 371 -6.53 -29.19 -13.43
N PHE A 372 -5.28 -29.13 -13.87
CA PHE A 372 -4.36 -28.05 -13.50
C PHE A 372 -4.79 -26.72 -14.14
N LEU A 373 -5.20 -26.71 -15.41
CA LEU A 373 -5.67 -25.50 -16.10
C LEU A 373 -6.93 -24.93 -15.46
N GLN A 374 -7.90 -25.78 -15.15
CA GLN A 374 -9.08 -25.35 -14.42
C GLN A 374 -8.69 -24.70 -13.10
N ARG A 375 -7.68 -25.22 -12.39
CA ARG A 375 -7.23 -24.65 -11.12
C ARG A 375 -6.54 -23.30 -11.27
N THR A 376 -5.68 -23.12 -12.27
CA THR A 376 -4.97 -21.85 -12.50
C THR A 376 -5.92 -20.75 -12.98
N VAL A 377 -6.91 -21.09 -13.80
CA VAL A 377 -7.93 -20.15 -14.31
C VAL A 377 -8.94 -19.76 -13.23
N THR A 378 -9.37 -20.70 -12.39
CA THR A 378 -10.38 -20.41 -11.34
C THR A 378 -9.81 -19.70 -10.11
N LYS A 379 -8.49 -19.76 -9.90
CA LYS A 379 -7.83 -19.11 -8.76
C LYS A 379 -6.61 -18.29 -9.21
N PRO A 380 -6.82 -17.22 -9.98
CA PRO A 380 -5.75 -16.28 -10.25
C PRO A 380 -5.27 -15.66 -8.92
N LEU A 381 -3.97 -15.48 -8.77
CA LEU A 381 -3.36 -14.89 -7.58
C LEU A 381 -3.54 -13.36 -7.64
N VAL A 382 -4.73 -12.91 -7.26
CA VAL A 382 -5.09 -11.49 -7.15
C VAL A 382 -5.17 -11.14 -5.68
N ILE A 383 -4.30 -10.25 -5.23
CA ILE A 383 -4.38 -9.74 -3.86
C ILE A 383 -5.57 -8.79 -3.76
N SER A 384 -6.50 -9.13 -2.87
CA SER A 384 -7.65 -8.30 -2.57
C SER A 384 -7.57 -7.68 -1.16
N GLY A 385 -8.17 -6.50 -1.05
CA GLY A 385 -8.57 -5.90 0.21
C GLY A 385 -9.84 -6.56 0.75
N GLY A 386 -9.81 -7.87 1.01
CA GLY A 386 -10.94 -8.61 1.60
C GLY A 386 -12.17 -8.68 0.68
N GLY A 387 -11.94 -8.82 -0.63
CA GLY A 387 -13.00 -8.86 -1.64
C GLY A 387 -13.62 -7.51 -2.01
N PHE A 388 -13.30 -6.42 -1.30
CA PHE A 388 -13.82 -5.08 -1.62
C PHE A 388 -13.09 -4.41 -2.78
N VAL A 389 -11.77 -4.62 -2.87
CA VAL A 389 -10.90 -3.99 -3.85
C VAL A 389 -9.84 -4.99 -4.30
N GLU A 390 -9.69 -5.18 -5.59
CA GLU A 390 -8.61 -5.96 -6.18
C GLU A 390 -7.47 -5.03 -6.60
N LEU A 391 -6.24 -5.33 -6.17
CA LEU A 391 -5.07 -4.50 -6.47
C LEU A 391 -4.52 -4.80 -7.88
N THR A 392 -5.25 -4.35 -8.89
CA THR A 392 -4.91 -4.53 -10.31
C THR A 392 -4.42 -3.21 -10.94
N ARG A 393 -4.00 -3.27 -12.21
CA ARG A 393 -3.60 -2.07 -12.97
C ARG A 393 -4.74 -1.06 -13.04
N SER A 394 -5.95 -1.53 -13.28
CA SER A 394 -7.14 -0.66 -13.37
C SER A 394 -7.38 0.07 -12.06
N PHE A 395 -7.25 -0.60 -10.91
CA PHE A 395 -7.36 0.04 -9.61
C PHE A 395 -6.37 1.20 -9.43
N THR A 396 -5.09 0.98 -9.75
CA THR A 396 -4.06 2.03 -9.61
C THR A 396 -4.35 3.22 -10.52
N ILE A 397 -4.74 2.97 -11.77
CA ILE A 397 -5.13 4.01 -12.72
C ILE A 397 -6.33 4.80 -12.20
N SER A 398 -7.35 4.12 -11.66
CA SER A 398 -8.54 4.77 -11.09
C SER A 398 -8.19 5.66 -9.90
N VAL A 399 -7.31 5.21 -9.00
CA VAL A 399 -6.87 6.03 -7.86
C VAL A 399 -6.12 7.28 -8.30
N ILE A 400 -5.21 7.14 -9.27
CA ILE A 400 -4.47 8.29 -9.83
C ILE A 400 -5.44 9.25 -10.53
N ALA A 401 -6.35 8.73 -11.35
CA ALA A 401 -7.35 9.53 -12.04
C ALA A 401 -8.25 10.29 -11.05
N LEU A 402 -8.63 9.66 -9.93
CA LEU A 402 -9.41 10.29 -8.88
C LEU A 402 -8.65 11.43 -8.19
N ILE A 403 -7.36 11.25 -7.91
CA ILE A 403 -6.50 12.29 -7.32
C ILE A 403 -6.36 13.47 -8.29
N ILE A 404 -6.10 13.21 -9.57
CA ILE A 404 -5.98 14.24 -10.60
C ILE A 404 -7.33 14.96 -10.77
N GLY A 405 -8.42 14.22 -10.94
CA GLY A 405 -9.76 14.77 -11.09
C GLY A 405 -10.19 15.62 -9.91
N PHE A 406 -9.90 15.19 -8.68
CA PHE A 406 -10.12 15.98 -7.48
C PHE A 406 -9.29 17.27 -7.45
N THR A 407 -8.03 17.20 -7.88
CA THR A 407 -7.15 18.38 -7.97
C THR A 407 -7.69 19.40 -8.97
N LEU A 408 -8.12 18.94 -10.15
CA LEU A 408 -8.74 19.78 -11.19
C LEU A 408 -10.06 20.39 -10.71
N PHE A 409 -10.90 19.61 -10.03
CA PHE A 409 -12.12 20.11 -9.41
C PHE A 409 -11.84 21.23 -8.40
N LEU A 410 -10.85 21.06 -7.53
CA LEU A 410 -10.46 22.11 -6.59
C LEU A 410 -9.89 23.36 -7.28
N LEU A 411 -9.13 23.17 -8.36
CA LEU A 411 -8.62 24.27 -9.17
C LEU A 411 -9.75 25.08 -9.79
N GLU A 412 -10.73 24.41 -10.40
CA GLU A 412 -11.93 25.04 -10.97
C GLU A 412 -12.72 25.81 -9.90
N GLN A 413 -12.94 25.20 -8.73
CA GLN A 413 -13.61 25.88 -7.61
C GLN A 413 -12.82 27.10 -7.14
N PHE A 414 -11.50 27.00 -7.05
CA PHE A 414 -10.64 28.11 -6.64
C PHE A 414 -10.65 29.26 -7.65
N GLU A 415 -10.57 28.97 -8.95
CA GLU A 415 -10.64 29.96 -10.03
C GLU A 415 -12.03 30.61 -10.13
N GLY A 416 -13.10 29.80 -10.04
CA GLY A 416 -14.48 30.27 -10.05
C GLY A 416 -14.83 31.20 -8.89
N HIS A 417 -14.17 31.07 -7.74
CA HIS A 417 -14.31 31.99 -6.60
C HIS A 417 -13.44 33.24 -6.70
N ARG A 418 -12.42 33.26 -7.57
CA ARG A 418 -11.57 34.43 -7.84
C ARG A 418 -12.23 35.40 -8.84
N GLN A 419 -12.96 34.88 -9.81
CA GLN A 419 -13.65 35.67 -10.84
C GLN A 419 -14.73 36.66 -10.33
N PRO A 420 -15.54 36.38 -9.29
CA PRO A 420 -16.55 37.35 -8.82
C PRO A 420 -15.93 38.57 -8.12
N VAL A 421 -14.70 38.48 -7.60
CA VAL A 421 -14.06 39.59 -6.86
C VAL A 421 -13.45 40.62 -7.82
N THR A 422 -12.86 40.19 -8.93
CA THR A 422 -12.32 41.11 -9.95
C THR A 422 -13.43 41.84 -10.73
N CYS A 423 -14.55 41.18 -11.02
CA CYS A 423 -15.69 41.86 -11.67
C CYS A 423 -16.42 42.85 -10.74
N MET A 424 -16.50 42.59 -9.43
CA MET A 424 -17.07 43.56 -8.47
C MET A 424 -16.14 44.76 -8.22
N LEU A 425 -14.82 44.55 -8.17
CA LEU A 425 -13.85 45.65 -8.04
C LEU A 425 -13.77 46.53 -9.29
N ALA A 426 -13.95 45.96 -10.48
CA ALA A 426 -14.05 46.71 -11.75
C ALA A 426 -15.35 47.53 -11.85
N ASN A 427 -16.48 47.02 -11.33
CA ASN A 427 -17.74 47.77 -11.28
C ASN A 427 -17.75 48.86 -10.19
N SER A 428 -17.02 48.67 -9.09
CA SER A 428 -16.88 49.71 -8.06
C SER A 428 -15.95 50.85 -8.49
N THR A 429 -14.91 50.58 -9.28
CA THR A 429 -14.00 51.62 -9.79
C THR A 429 -14.60 52.40 -10.96
N THR A 430 -15.42 51.76 -11.80
CA THR A 430 -16.20 52.47 -12.85
C THR A 430 -17.33 53.32 -12.25
N SER A 431 -17.98 52.87 -11.16
CA SER A 431 -18.93 53.69 -10.41
C SER A 431 -18.27 54.89 -9.71
N LEU A 432 -17.06 54.71 -9.16
CA LEU A 432 -16.31 55.81 -8.52
C LEU A 432 -15.70 56.80 -9.53
N MET A 433 -15.31 56.34 -10.73
CA MET A 433 -14.89 57.23 -11.82
C MET A 433 -16.06 57.98 -12.46
N ALA A 434 -17.24 57.36 -12.58
CA ALA A 434 -18.44 58.01 -13.10
C ALA A 434 -18.97 59.11 -12.16
N THR A 435 -18.91 58.89 -10.84
CA THR A 435 -19.29 59.91 -9.84
C THR A 435 -18.28 61.06 -9.76
N LYS A 436 -17.00 60.81 -10.01
CA LYS A 436 -15.97 61.86 -10.06
C LYS A 436 -16.07 62.72 -11.33
N LEU A 437 -16.33 62.10 -12.49
CA LEU A 437 -16.58 62.81 -13.75
C LEU A 437 -17.88 63.63 -13.76
N MET A 438 -18.93 63.18 -13.04
CA MET A 438 -20.15 63.96 -12.87
C MET A 438 -20.00 65.14 -11.90
N ASN A 439 -19.13 65.05 -10.89
CA ASN A 439 -18.85 66.18 -9.99
C ASN A 439 -17.95 67.24 -10.63
N ASP A 440 -16.96 66.84 -11.44
CA ASP A 440 -16.05 67.79 -12.10
C ASP A 440 -16.73 68.56 -13.25
N SER A 441 -17.78 67.99 -13.86
CA SER A 441 -18.61 68.67 -14.87
C SER A 441 -19.66 69.62 -14.27
N ALA A 442 -20.05 69.43 -13.00
CA ALA A 442 -20.90 70.38 -12.29
C ALA A 442 -20.14 71.64 -11.81
N SER A 443 -18.84 71.54 -11.55
CA SER A 443 -17.99 72.69 -11.17
C SER A 443 -17.59 73.61 -12.32
N LEU A 444 -17.77 73.18 -13.58
CA LEU A 444 -17.47 73.99 -14.78
C LEU A 444 -18.67 74.80 -15.30
N LEU A 445 -19.85 74.67 -14.67
CA LEU A 445 -21.07 75.41 -15.03
C LEU A 445 -21.44 76.53 -14.03
N VAL A 446 -20.58 76.81 -13.04
CA VAL A 446 -20.76 77.90 -12.05
C VAL A 446 -19.48 78.76 -11.93
N GLY A 447 -18.81 79.01 -13.07
CA GLY A 447 -17.67 79.92 -13.17
C GLY A 447 -17.96 81.04 -14.14
#